data_AF-Q2HYL4-F1
#
_entry.id   AF-Q2HYL4-F1
#
_cell.length_a   1.000
_cell.length_b   1.000
_cell.length_c   1.000
_cell.angle_alpha   90.00
_cell.angle_beta   90.00
_cell.angle_gamma   90.00
#
_symmetry.space_group_name_H-M   'P 1'
#
loop_
_entity.id
_entity.type
_entity.pdbx_description
1 polymer ?
#
loop_
_entity_poly.entity_id
_entity_poly.type
_entity_poly.pdbx_seq_one_letter_code
_entity_poly.pdbx_strand_id
1 'polypeptide(L)' 'QNAKIACLDFSLQKTKMKMGVQVIINDPEKLDQIRQRESDITKERIQKILLAGATVVLTTGGIDDMCL' A
#
# COMPACT_ATOMS: atom_id res chain seq x y z
N GLN A 1 -15.46 9.25 20.90
CA GLN A 1 -15.27 10.70 20.67
C GLN A 1 -13.77 11.01 20.87
N ASN A 2 -13.19 11.93 20.08
CA ASN A 2 -11.77 12.06 19.66
C ASN A 2 -11.34 11.16 18.48
N ALA A 3 -11.97 11.37 17.32
CA ALA A 3 -11.46 10.78 16.08
C ALA A 3 -10.24 11.57 15.57
N LYS A 4 -9.09 10.90 15.43
CA LYS A 4 -7.95 11.41 14.67
C LYS A 4 -8.15 11.05 13.20
N ILE A 5 -8.43 12.05 12.38
CA ILE A 5 -8.73 11.87 10.96
C ILE A 5 -7.45 12.08 10.15
N ALA A 6 -7.06 11.08 9.37
CA ALA A 6 -6.01 11.18 8.37
C ALA A 6 -6.65 11.37 6.99
N CYS A 7 -6.44 12.54 6.39
CA CYS A 7 -6.84 12.82 5.01
C CYS A 7 -5.63 12.57 4.09
N LEU A 8 -5.76 11.63 3.17
CA LEU A 8 -4.72 11.20 2.24
C LEU A 8 -5.12 11.57 0.81
N ASP A 9 -4.19 12.14 0.04
CA ASP A 9 -4.41 12.44 -1.38
C ASP A 9 -3.84 11.36 -2.31
N PHE A 10 -3.65 10.15 -1.78
CA PHE A 10 -3.11 9.02 -2.53
C PHE A 10 -3.86 7.73 -2.19
N SER A 11 -3.93 6.84 -3.17
CA SER A 11 -4.58 5.55 -3.04
C SER A 11 -3.80 4.57 -2.14
N LEU A 12 -4.54 3.76 -1.38
CA LEU A 12 -4.03 2.65 -0.57
C LEU A 12 -4.26 1.34 -1.32
N GLN A 13 -3.58 1.20 -2.46
CA GLN A 13 -3.65 0.03 -3.32
C GLN A 13 -2.25 -0.47 -3.64
N LYS A 14 -2.15 -1.74 -4.06
CA LYS A 14 -0.89 -2.29 -4.59
C LYS A 14 -0.39 -1.41 -5.72
N THR A 15 0.71 -0.72 -5.46
CA THR A 15 1.33 0.17 -6.43
C THR A 15 2.26 -0.66 -7.28
N LYS A 16 2.00 -0.68 -8.59
CA LYS A 16 2.94 -1.22 -9.57
C LYS A 16 4.26 -0.47 -9.47
N MET A 17 5.35 -1.18 -9.78
CA MET A 17 6.67 -0.59 -9.93
C MET A 17 6.63 0.71 -10.78
N LYS A 18 7.49 1.67 -10.45
CA LYS A 18 7.55 2.97 -11.14
C LYS A 18 7.76 2.81 -12.64
N MET A 19 7.18 3.72 -13.43
CA MET A 19 7.40 3.80 -14.88
C MET A 19 8.90 3.80 -15.20
N GLY A 20 9.33 2.88 -16.06
CA GLY A 20 10.74 2.69 -16.44
C GLY A 20 11.44 1.51 -15.74
N VAL A 21 10.84 0.93 -14.70
CA VAL A 21 11.34 -0.31 -14.10
C VAL A 21 10.76 -1.50 -14.87
N GLN A 22 11.57 -2.09 -15.75
CA GLN A 22 11.21 -3.34 -16.42
C GLN A 22 11.72 -4.50 -15.58
N VAL A 23 10.77 -5.27 -15.01
CA VAL A 23 11.12 -6.47 -14.26
C VAL A 23 11.36 -7.59 -15.28
N ILE A 24 12.62 -7.85 -15.60
CA ILE A 24 13.01 -9.02 -16.42
C ILE A 24 13.13 -10.21 -15.47
N ILE A 25 12.19 -11.14 -15.58
CA ILE A 25 12.08 -12.28 -14.66
C ILE A 25 12.55 -13.52 -15.41
N ASN A 26 13.65 -14.11 -14.94
CA ASN A 26 14.18 -15.35 -15.48
C ASN A 26 13.67 -16.59 -14.72
N ASP A 27 13.25 -16.41 -13.46
CA ASP A 27 12.80 -17.48 -12.58
C ASP A 27 11.41 -17.17 -11.99
N PRO A 28 10.44 -18.09 -12.02
CA PRO A 28 9.07 -17.85 -11.53
C PRO A 28 9.01 -17.56 -10.02
N GLU A 29 9.91 -18.09 -9.20
CA GLU A 29 9.93 -17.83 -7.75
C GLU A 29 10.19 -16.36 -7.40
N LYS A 30 10.98 -15.66 -8.23
CA LYS A 30 11.26 -14.22 -8.04
C LYS A 30 10.02 -13.38 -8.34
N LEU A 31 9.11 -13.88 -9.20
CA LEU A 31 7.86 -13.20 -9.53
C LEU A 31 6.94 -13.10 -8.30
N ASP A 32 6.82 -14.20 -7.55
CA ASP A 32 5.99 -14.25 -6.34
C ASP A 32 6.59 -13.39 -5.22
N GLN A 33 7.91 -13.39 -5.06
CA GLN A 33 8.58 -12.50 -4.11
C GLN A 33 8.33 -11.02 -4.40
N ILE A 34 8.30 -10.63 -5.68
CA ILE A 34 8.01 -9.24 -6.07
C ILE A 34 6.56 -8.88 -5.76
N ARG A 35 5.61 -9.77 -6.04
CA ARG A 35 4.19 -9.56 -5.69
C ARG A 35 3.97 -9.44 -4.18
N GLN A 36 4.72 -10.22 -3.40
CA GLN A 36 4.70 -10.15 -1.95
C GLN A 36 5.27 -8.82 -1.47
N ARG A 37 6.41 -8.39 -2.03
CA ARG A 37 7.02 -7.08 -1.76
C ARG A 37 6.08 -5.90 -2.06
N GLU A 38 5.38 -5.92 -3.20
CA GLU A 38 4.39 -4.90 -3.56
C GLU A 38 3.25 -4.82 -2.53
N SER A 39 2.83 -5.97 -2.00
CA SER A 39 1.78 -6.05 -0.98
C SER A 39 2.27 -5.57 0.38
N ASP A 40 3.52 -5.91 0.75
CA ASP A 40 4.13 -5.51 2.03
C ASP A 40 4.36 -3.99 2.10
N ILE A 41 4.72 -3.34 0.99
CA ILE A 41 4.85 -1.87 0.92
C ILE A 41 3.54 -1.18 1.30
N THR A 42 2.41 -1.68 0.80
CA THR A 42 1.10 -1.12 1.13
C THR A 42 0.76 -1.33 2.60
N LYS A 43 1.04 -2.52 3.15
CA LYS A 43 0.86 -2.82 4.58
C LYS A 43 1.70 -1.90 5.48
N GLU A 44 2.98 -1.70 5.17
CA GLU A 44 3.84 -0.81 5.96
C GLU A 44 3.33 0.63 5.98
N ARG A 45 2.78 1.13 4.86
CA ARG A 45 2.18 2.47 4.81
C ARG A 45 0.98 2.58 5.73
N ILE A 46 0.09 1.60 5.69
CA ILE A 46 -1.10 1.55 6.54
C ILE A 46 -0.69 1.49 8.01
N GLN A 47 0.28 0.62 8.34
CA GLN A 47 0.77 0.49 9.71
C GLN A 47 1.34 1.81 10.24
N LYS A 48 2.06 2.59 9.41
CA LYS A 48 2.53 3.93 9.80
C LYS A 48 1.38 4.90 10.07
N ILE A 49 0.29 4.84 9.30
CA ILE A 49 -0.91 5.67 9.51
C ILE A 49 -1.61 5.27 10.81
N LEU A 50 -1.72 3.97 11.10
CA LEU A 50 -2.28 3.48 12.36
C LEU A 50 -1.39 3.87 13.56
N LEU A 51 -0.06 3.75 13.44
CA LEU A 51 0.89 4.14 14.49
C LEU A 51 0.87 5.64 14.79
N ALA A 52 0.54 6.49 13.80
CA ALA A 52 0.26 7.91 14.03
C ALA A 52 -1.00 8.15 14.89
N GLY A 53 -1.77 7.09 15.14
CA GLY A 53 -2.98 7.11 15.96
C GLY A 53 -4.23 7.54 15.17
N ALA A 54 -4.20 7.49 13.84
CA ALA A 54 -5.39 7.79 13.03
C ALA A 54 -6.46 6.72 13.27
N THR A 55 -7.66 7.16 13.66
CA THR A 55 -8.84 6.30 13.87
C THR A 55 -9.80 6.34 12.68
N VAL A 56 -9.66 7.35 11.82
CA VAL A 56 -10.45 7.52 10.60
C VAL A 56 -9.50 7.87 9.48
N VAL A 57 -9.58 7.16 8.35
CA VAL A 57 -8.77 7.43 7.17
C VAL A 57 -9.71 7.78 6.01
N LEU A 58 -9.50 8.95 5.42
CA LEU A 58 -10.17 9.40 4.22
C LEU A 58 -9.14 9.49 3.12
N THR A 59 -9.36 8.82 1.99
CA THR A 59 -8.49 8.92 0.81
C THR A 59 -9.28 9.40 -0.40
N THR A 60 -8.64 10.21 -1.24
CA THR A 60 -9.19 10.61 -2.56
C THR A 60 -9.08 9.49 -3.59
N GLY A 61 -8.29 8.44 -3.32
CA GLY A 61 -8.08 7.30 -4.20
C GLY A 61 -8.83 6.04 -3.80
N GLY A 62 -8.51 4.93 -4.46
CA GLY A 62 -9.04 3.61 -4.12
C GLY A 62 -8.40 3.04 -2.85
N ILE A 63 -9.19 2.23 -2.14
CA ILE A 63 -8.75 1.36 -1.04
C ILE A 63 -8.86 -0.07 -1.56
N ASP A 64 -7.80 -0.85 -1.40
CA ASP A 64 -7.77 -2.26 -1.79
C ASP A 64 -8.28 -3.16 -0.65
N ASP A 65 -8.98 -4.25 -0.95
CA ASP A 65 -9.57 -5.15 0.06
C ASP A 65 -8.52 -5.89 0.89
N MET A 66 -7.30 -6.04 0.36
CA MET A 66 -6.16 -6.54 1.14
C MET A 66 -5.73 -5.60 2.29
N CYS A 67 -6.27 -4.39 2.31
CA CYS A 67 -5.94 -3.32 3.24
C CYS A 67 -7.06 -3.02 4.27
N LEU A 68 -8.19 -3.72 4.17
CA LEU A 68 -9.28 -3.74 5.15
C LEU A 68 -8.98 -4.76 6.27
#